data_AF-A0A1I7CYV1-F1
#
_entry.id   AF-A0A1I7CYV1-F1
#
_cell.length_a   1.000
_cell.length_b   1.000
_cell.length_c   1.000
_cell.angle_alpha   90.00
_cell.angle_beta   90.00
_cell.angle_gamma   90.00
#
_symmetry.space_group_name_H-M   'P 1'
#
loop_
_entity.id
_entity.type
_entity.pdbx_description
1 polymer ?
#
loop_
_entity_poly.entity_id
_entity_poly.type
_entity_poly.pdbx_seq_one_letter_code
_entity_poly.pdbx_strand_id
1 'polypeptide(L)'
;MTHADDTIRVLIPLKVRKKNGRPKILPPADYLPSEDHMQDPHVLRAIGRAWGWRRRMDAGEFATIQELAEAVGLAERHVSRQLRLAYLAPEVLKRLTCGREASAVSLYDACFLAGETWPEQSRRAFENTGS
;
A
#
# COMPACT_ATOMS: atom_id res chain seq x y z
N MET A 1 16.56 -19.41 -48.52
CA MET A 1 17.63 -18.55 -47.96
C MET A 1 17.08 -17.98 -46.66
N THR A 2 17.57 -18.46 -45.51
CA THR A 2 17.12 -18.02 -44.19
C THR A 2 18.08 -16.93 -43.71
N HIS A 3 17.65 -15.67 -43.67
CA HIS A 3 18.47 -14.58 -43.15
C HIS A 3 18.48 -14.66 -41.62
N ALA A 4 19.60 -15.11 -41.07
CA ALA A 4 19.91 -14.99 -39.65
C ALA A 4 20.38 -13.55 -39.39
N ASP A 5 19.47 -12.67 -38.99
CA ASP A 5 19.75 -11.49 -38.12
C ASP A 5 18.54 -10.55 -37.96
N ASP A 6 17.31 -11.07 -37.91
CA ASP A 6 16.13 -10.26 -37.59
C ASP A 6 15.95 -10.11 -36.07
N THR A 7 17.02 -9.67 -35.38
CA THR A 7 17.01 -9.45 -33.93
C THR A 7 16.86 -7.96 -33.63
N ILE A 8 15.63 -7.54 -33.32
CA ILE A 8 15.34 -6.17 -32.86
C ILE A 8 15.89 -6.02 -31.43
N ARG A 9 17.00 -5.29 -31.28
CA ARG A 9 17.56 -4.94 -29.96
C ARG A 9 16.94 -3.64 -29.48
N VAL A 10 16.07 -3.72 -28.49
CA VAL A 10 15.47 -2.55 -27.83
C VAL A 10 16.28 -2.21 -26.59
N LEU A 11 16.99 -1.08 -26.61
CA LEU A 11 17.63 -0.53 -25.41
C LEU A 11 16.60 0.27 -24.61
N ILE A 12 16.18 -0.27 -23.46
CA ILE A 12 15.28 0.40 -22.52
C ILE A 12 16.13 1.00 -21.39
N PRO A 13 16.25 2.33 -21.26
CA PRO A 13 16.97 2.93 -20.14
C PRO A 13 16.16 2.77 -18.84
N LEU A 14 16.55 1.82 -17.99
CA LEU A 14 15.87 1.50 -16.73
C LEU A 14 16.46 2.34 -15.58
N LYS A 15 15.61 3.08 -14.85
CA LYS A 15 16.00 3.73 -13.59
C LYS A 15 15.61 2.84 -12.41
N VAL A 16 16.60 2.28 -11.71
CA VAL A 16 16.38 1.45 -10.53
C VAL A 16 15.89 2.32 -9.36
N ARG A 17 14.71 2.04 -8.81
CA ARG A 17 14.28 2.61 -7.51
C ARG A 17 13.99 1.49 -6.52
N LYS A 18 14.32 1.72 -5.24
CA LYS A 18 14.22 0.73 -4.16
C LYS A 18 12.85 0.81 -3.49
N LYS A 19 12.11 -0.31 -3.45
CA LYS A 19 10.96 -0.52 -2.56
C LYS A 19 11.34 -1.67 -1.61
N ASN A 20 11.37 -1.40 -0.31
CA ASN A 20 11.72 -2.37 0.75
C ASN A 20 13.08 -3.08 0.55
N GLY A 21 14.12 -2.34 0.14
CA GLY A 21 15.47 -2.87 0.00
C GLY A 21 15.72 -3.81 -1.19
N ARG A 22 14.70 -4.18 -1.98
CA ARG A 22 14.87 -4.98 -3.21
C ARG A 22 14.76 -4.11 -4.46
N PRO A 23 15.72 -4.18 -5.39
CA PRO A 23 15.63 -3.44 -6.65
C PRO A 23 14.50 -4.02 -7.50
N LYS A 24 13.50 -3.20 -7.81
CA LYS A 24 12.55 -3.49 -8.88
C LYS A 24 12.89 -2.59 -10.07
N ILE A 25 12.86 -3.19 -11.25
CA ILE A 25 13.06 -2.51 -12.54
C ILE A 25 11.82 -1.67 -12.83
N LEU A 26 11.99 -0.36 -13.02
CA LEU A 26 10.91 0.55 -13.43
C LEU A 26 11.07 0.93 -14.91
N PRO A 27 9.96 1.10 -15.64
CA PRO A 27 9.97 1.49 -17.05
C PRO A 27 10.58 2.89 -17.29
N PRO A 28 11.01 3.17 -18.54
CA PRO A 28 11.76 4.38 -18.92
C PRO A 28 10.94 5.68 -18.83
N ALA A 29 11.65 6.81 -18.82
CA ALA A 29 11.12 8.14 -18.47
C ALA A 29 9.99 8.69 -19.38
N ASP A 30 9.88 8.18 -20.61
CA ASP A 30 8.85 8.61 -21.58
C ASP A 30 7.58 7.76 -21.53
N TYR A 31 7.47 6.87 -20.54
CA TYR A 31 6.22 6.21 -20.22
C TYR A 31 5.25 7.26 -19.66
N LEU A 32 4.36 7.76 -20.52
CA LEU A 32 3.14 8.44 -20.06
C LEU A 32 2.46 7.47 -19.09
N PRO A 33 2.28 7.83 -17.80
CA PRO A 33 1.65 6.95 -16.82
C PRO A 33 0.15 6.89 -17.14
N SER A 34 -0.21 6.24 -18.23
CA SER A 34 -1.59 5.91 -18.52
C SER A 34 -1.94 4.66 -17.73
N GLU A 35 -2.81 4.82 -16.75
CA GLU A 35 -3.77 3.81 -16.28
C GLU A 35 -3.24 2.65 -15.39
N ASP A 36 -1.93 2.42 -15.25
CA ASP A 36 -1.42 1.26 -14.49
C ASP A 36 -0.84 1.60 -13.09
N HIS A 37 -1.15 2.79 -12.56
CA HIS A 37 -1.01 3.09 -11.13
C HIS A 37 -2.14 2.43 -10.32
N MET A 38 -2.37 1.14 -10.55
CA MET A 38 -3.31 0.40 -9.74
C MET A 38 -2.72 0.25 -8.35
N GLN A 39 -3.30 0.97 -7.39
CA GLN A 39 -3.10 0.74 -5.96
C GLN A 39 -2.97 -0.76 -5.71
N ASP A 40 -1.84 -1.15 -5.12
CA ASP A 40 -1.47 -2.55 -4.94
C ASP A 40 -2.68 -3.29 -4.34
N PRO A 41 -3.23 -4.32 -5.01
CA PRO A 41 -4.39 -5.06 -4.52
C PRO A 41 -4.20 -5.59 -3.10
N HIS A 42 -2.96 -5.72 -2.62
CA HIS A 42 -2.64 -6.03 -1.24
C HIS A 42 -3.00 -4.89 -0.25
N VAL A 43 -2.78 -3.63 -0.62
CA VAL A 43 -3.12 -2.45 0.21
C VAL A 43 -4.62 -2.32 0.36
N LEU A 44 -5.37 -2.40 -0.74
CA LEU A 44 -6.85 -2.35 -0.71
C LEU A 44 -7.43 -3.48 0.15
N ARG A 45 -6.92 -4.70 -0.01
CA ARG A 45 -7.33 -5.85 0.82
C ARG A 45 -7.01 -5.65 2.29
N ALA A 46 -5.86 -5.07 2.63
CA ALA A 46 -5.48 -4.81 4.02
C ALA A 46 -6.38 -3.75 4.67
N ILE A 47 -6.66 -2.64 3.96
CA ILE A 47 -7.58 -1.61 4.43
C ILE A 47 -9.00 -2.17 4.59
N GLY A 48 -9.51 -2.88 3.57
CA GLY A 48 -10.83 -3.50 3.62
C GLY A 48 -10.97 -4.50 4.77
N ARG A 49 -9.92 -5.30 5.03
CA ARG A 49 -9.87 -6.22 6.18
C ARG A 49 -9.91 -5.47 7.51
N ALA A 50 -9.10 -4.44 7.68
CA ALA A 50 -9.09 -3.63 8.90
C ALA A 50 -10.47 -3.01 9.19
N TRP A 51 -11.14 -2.49 8.16
CA TRP A 51 -12.50 -1.96 8.25
C TRP A 51 -13.55 -3.04 8.54
N GLY A 52 -13.40 -4.23 7.97
CA GLY A 52 -14.25 -5.38 8.29
C GLY A 52 -14.14 -5.77 9.76
N TRP A 53 -12.91 -5.87 10.28
CA TRP A 53 -12.66 -6.15 11.69
C TRP A 53 -13.23 -5.08 12.62
N ARG A 54 -12.98 -3.80 12.33
CA ARG A 54 -13.54 -2.69 13.10
C ARG A 54 -15.06 -2.79 13.19
N ARG A 55 -15.77 -3.00 12.07
CA ARG A 55 -17.23 -3.11 12.07
C ARG A 55 -17.75 -4.28 12.90
N ARG A 56 -17.06 -5.43 12.88
CA ARG A 56 -17.43 -6.60 13.69
C ARG A 56 -17.21 -6.35 15.18
N MET A 57 -16.13 -5.66 15.54
CA MET A 57 -15.89 -5.20 16.91
C MET A 57 -16.95 -4.17 17.36
N ASP A 58 -17.27 -3.19 16.51
CA ASP A 58 -18.32 -2.18 16.78
C ASP A 58 -19.72 -2.84 16.92
N ALA A 59 -19.95 -3.96 16.22
CA ALA A 59 -21.16 -4.78 16.35
C ALA A 59 -21.20 -5.67 17.60
N GLY A 60 -20.12 -5.68 18.41
CA GLY A 60 -20.01 -6.49 19.61
C GLY A 60 -19.71 -7.97 19.37
N GLU A 61 -19.33 -8.38 18.14
CA GLU A 61 -18.93 -9.77 17.87
C GLU A 61 -17.63 -10.14 18.61
N PHE A 62 -16.78 -9.15 18.89
CA PHE A 62 -15.54 -9.31 19.64
C PHE A 62 -15.40 -8.14 20.62
N ALA A 63 -15.18 -8.44 21.90
CA ALA A 63 -14.97 -7.45 22.94
C ALA A 63 -13.52 -6.94 22.97
N THR A 64 -12.56 -7.76 22.53
CA THR A 64 -11.13 -7.43 22.60
C THR A 64 -10.39 -7.73 21.29
N ILE A 65 -9.23 -7.09 21.10
CA ILE A 65 -8.34 -7.40 19.98
C ILE A 65 -7.81 -8.83 20.09
N GLN A 66 -7.66 -9.36 21.30
CA GLN A 66 -7.23 -10.74 21.54
C GLN A 66 -8.26 -11.74 20.99
N GLU A 67 -9.54 -11.58 21.32
CA GLU A 67 -10.63 -12.44 20.81
C GLU A 67 -10.69 -12.41 19.27
N LEU A 68 -10.58 -11.22 18.69
CA LEU A 68 -10.49 -11.08 17.23
C LEU A 68 -9.29 -11.84 16.68
N ALA A 69 -8.13 -11.74 17.32
CA ALA A 69 -6.88 -12.38 16.89
C ALA A 69 -6.97 -13.91 16.95
N GLU A 70 -7.54 -14.45 18.01
CA GLU A 70 -7.84 -15.87 18.16
C GLU A 70 -8.81 -16.34 17.06
N ALA A 71 -9.88 -15.59 16.81
CA ALA A 71 -10.90 -15.94 15.81
C ALA A 71 -10.37 -15.93 14.37
N VAL A 72 -9.38 -15.09 14.04
CA VAL A 72 -8.77 -15.04 12.70
C VAL A 72 -7.46 -15.84 12.59
N GLY A 73 -7.00 -16.46 13.68
CA GLY A 73 -5.78 -17.27 13.71
C GLY A 73 -4.49 -16.47 13.50
N LEU A 74 -4.45 -15.21 13.95
CA LEU A 74 -3.29 -14.33 13.79
C LEU A 74 -2.75 -13.89 15.15
N ALA A 75 -1.47 -13.51 15.20
CA ALA A 75 -0.91 -12.93 16.41
C ALA A 75 -1.57 -11.59 16.73
N GLU A 76 -1.92 -11.35 18.00
CA GLU A 76 -2.55 -10.10 18.47
C GLU A 76 -1.81 -8.85 17.99
N ARG A 77 -0.47 -8.83 18.12
CA ARG A 77 0.37 -7.72 17.63
C ARG A 77 0.20 -7.44 16.12
N HIS A 78 -0.09 -8.46 15.32
CA HIS A 78 -0.32 -8.29 13.88
C HIS A 78 -1.71 -7.71 13.63
N VAL A 79 -2.72 -8.24 14.31
CA VAL A 79 -4.11 -7.76 14.22
C VAL A 79 -4.20 -6.31 14.69
N SER A 80 -3.64 -5.98 15.85
CA SER A 80 -3.58 -4.61 16.40
C SER A 80 -2.97 -3.64 15.39
N ARG A 81 -1.84 -3.99 14.78
CA ARG A 81 -1.18 -3.15 13.77
C ARG A 81 -2.01 -2.98 12.51
N GLN A 82 -2.60 -4.04 12.00
CA GLN A 82 -3.40 -3.97 10.77
C GLN A 82 -4.74 -3.24 11.01
N LEU A 83 -5.34 -3.38 12.20
CA LEU A 83 -6.56 -2.68 12.61
C LEU A 83 -6.39 -1.16 12.61
N ARG A 84 -5.19 -0.64 12.91
CA ARG A 84 -4.86 0.81 12.83
C ARG A 84 -5.13 1.43 11.46
N LEU A 85 -5.08 0.65 10.38
CA LEU A 85 -5.41 1.14 9.03
C LEU A 85 -6.86 1.63 8.92
N ALA A 86 -7.77 1.12 9.75
CA ALA A 86 -9.16 1.58 9.79
C ALA A 86 -9.34 2.97 10.44
N TYR A 87 -8.28 3.51 11.03
CA TYR A 87 -8.26 4.79 11.75
C TYR A 87 -7.36 5.84 11.08
N LEU A 88 -6.91 5.59 9.85
CA LEU A 88 -6.24 6.60 9.03
C LEU A 88 -7.17 7.79 8.76
N ALA A 89 -6.58 8.95 8.54
CA ALA A 89 -7.30 10.15 8.17
C ALA A 89 -8.21 9.91 6.94
N PRO A 90 -9.44 10.45 6.91
CA PRO A 90 -10.37 10.25 5.80
C PRO A 90 -9.78 10.61 4.43
N GLU A 91 -9.00 11.69 4.36
CA GLU A 91 -8.33 12.13 3.13
C GLU A 91 -7.27 11.11 2.67
N VAL A 92 -6.52 10.51 3.60
CA VAL A 92 -5.55 9.45 3.26
C VAL A 92 -6.27 8.23 2.72
N LEU A 93 -7.33 7.79 3.40
CA LEU A 93 -8.12 6.64 2.95
C LEU A 93 -8.74 6.89 1.56
N LYS A 94 -9.30 8.08 1.33
CA LYS A 94 -9.90 8.46 0.04
C LYS A 94 -8.87 8.43 -1.09
N ARG A 95 -7.67 8.95 -0.85
CA ARG A 95 -6.58 8.93 -1.86
C ARG A 95 -6.05 7.53 -2.12
N LEU A 96 -5.92 6.70 -1.08
CA LEU A 96 -5.49 5.30 -1.19
C LEU A 96 -6.56 4.38 -1.83
N THR A 97 -7.85 4.65 -1.64
CA THR A 97 -8.93 3.72 -2.10
C THR A 97 -9.62 4.20 -3.37
N CYS A 98 -10.07 5.46 -3.40
CA CYS A 98 -10.80 6.06 -4.51
C CYS A 98 -9.86 6.70 -5.53
N GLY A 99 -8.87 7.48 -5.05
CA GLY A 99 -7.90 8.16 -5.90
C GLY A 99 -6.88 7.22 -6.56
N ARG A 100 -6.80 5.97 -6.08
CA ARG A 100 -5.82 4.95 -6.49
C ARG A 100 -4.38 5.47 -6.47
N GLU A 101 -4.10 6.49 -5.66
CA GLU A 101 -2.80 7.13 -5.64
C GLU A 101 -1.77 6.20 -5.01
N ALA A 102 -0.61 6.07 -5.65
CA ALA A 102 0.48 5.28 -5.08
C ALA A 102 0.97 5.95 -3.79
N SER A 103 0.84 5.23 -2.67
CA SER A 103 1.41 5.64 -1.38
C SER A 103 2.93 5.78 -1.49
N ALA A 104 3.48 6.88 -0.95
CA ALA A 104 4.93 7.07 -0.81
C ALA A 104 5.52 6.12 0.24
N VAL A 105 4.68 5.62 1.16
CA VAL A 105 5.07 4.74 2.27
C VAL A 105 4.54 3.32 2.09
N SER A 106 5.19 2.35 2.73
CA SER A 106 4.71 0.96 2.71
C SER A 106 3.44 0.80 3.56
N LEU A 107 2.67 -0.28 3.33
CA LEU A 107 1.53 -0.62 4.18
C LEU A 107 1.93 -0.77 5.67
N TYR A 108 3.16 -1.26 5.91
CA TYR A 108 3.73 -1.39 7.24
C TYR A 108 3.83 -0.01 7.90
N ASP A 109 4.39 0.97 7.19
CA ASP A 109 4.56 2.34 7.69
C ASP A 109 3.23 3.07 7.85
N ALA A 110 2.26 2.82 6.97
CA ALA A 110 0.90 3.35 7.09
C ALA A 110 0.23 2.93 8.42
N CYS A 111 0.49 1.72 8.93
CA CYS A 111 0.02 1.30 10.26
C CYS A 111 0.62 2.15 11.40
N PHE A 112 1.81 2.72 11.22
CA PHE A 112 2.44 3.60 12.21
C PHE A 112 1.94 5.04 12.07
N LEU A 113 1.74 5.52 10.84
CA LEU A 113 1.17 6.84 10.57
C LEU A 113 -0.20 7.03 11.24
N ALA A 114 -1.00 5.98 11.37
CA ALA A 114 -2.28 6.05 12.07
C ALA A 114 -2.20 6.58 13.52
N GLY A 115 -1.02 6.59 14.16
CA GLY A 115 -0.80 7.21 15.47
C GLY A 115 -0.46 8.71 15.43
N GLU A 116 -0.25 9.29 14.26
CA GLU A 116 0.11 10.71 14.08
C GLU A 116 -1.13 11.59 13.85
N THR A 117 -0.98 12.91 13.87
CA THR A 117 -2.08 13.84 13.57
C THR A 117 -2.49 13.73 12.10
N TRP A 118 -3.78 13.93 11.80
CA TRP A 118 -4.28 13.80 10.42
C TRP A 118 -3.55 14.65 9.37
N PRO A 119 -3.16 15.92 9.65
CA PRO A 119 -2.34 16.68 8.70
C PRO A 119 -1.00 16.00 8.42
N GLU A 120 -0.33 15.49 9.45
CA GLU A 120 0.96 14.82 9.33
C GLU A 120 0.83 13.45 8.62
N GLN A 121 -0.28 12.74 8.82
CA GLN A 121 -0.60 11.51 8.09
C GLN A 121 -0.69 11.76 6.58
N SER A 122 -1.44 12.78 6.17
CA SER A 122 -1.59 13.14 4.74
C SER A 122 -0.25 13.56 4.14
N ARG A 123 0.50 14.36 4.89
CA ARG A 123 1.83 14.82 4.51
C ARG A 123 2.77 13.63 4.27
N ARG A 124 2.97 12.77 5.26
CA ARG A 124 3.91 11.65 5.18
C ARG A 124 3.47 10.54 4.22
N ALA A 125 2.18 10.31 4.06
CA ALA A 125 1.69 9.25 3.17
C ALA A 125 1.95 9.56 1.69
N PHE A 126 2.07 10.84 1.31
CA PHE A 126 2.11 11.26 -0.09
C PHE A 126 3.24 12.24 -0.45
N GLU A 127 3.92 12.89 0.51
CA GLU A 127 5.14 13.65 0.23
C GLU A 127 6.32 12.70 0.07
N ASN A 128 6.89 12.65 -1.13
CA ASN A 128 8.18 12.00 -1.36
C ASN A 128 9.25 12.73 -0.55
N THR A 129 9.78 12.11 0.51
CA THR A 129 11.13 12.44 1.00
C THR A 129 12.13 11.92 -0.03
N GLY A 130 12.20 12.60 -1.17
CA GLY A 130 13.18 12.37 -2.22
C GLY A 130 14.16 13.54 -2.21
N SER A 131 15.24 13.39 -1.44
CA SER A 131 16.51 14.06 -1.70
C SER A 131 17.57 13.00 -1.97
#